data_AF-A0A9Q4BNK9-F1
#
_entry.id   AF-A0A9Q4BNK9-F1
#
_cell.length_a   1.000
_cell.length_b   1.000
_cell.length_c   1.000
_cell.angle_alpha   90.00
_cell.angle_beta   90.00
_cell.angle_gamma   90.00
#
_symmetry.space_group_name_H-M   'P 1'
#
loop_
_entity.id
_entity.type
_entity.pdbx_description
1 polymer ?
#
loop_
_entity_poly.entity_id
_entity_poly.type
_entity_poly.pdbx_seq_one_letter_code
_entity_poly.pdbx_strand_id
1 'polypeptide(L)'
;MPKKDLFEEKLALIYEYNRKSPLFVRAAGIEIEKNNLHKAVSILRDGLAEFPNYPTAFILLGRAQMLLGNYDEAEEAFKKGAGLIHSKETLYYYIGELEKRRRKNSNLTESRRVSFLDEEPESGKEVKTAGSESSDSIKDGSGSIEERLGDLAKEISSAKISIKQNPEETVPEKKVEEKSSSQPENAIASETMAKIYLSQGKFTEALAIYKILLAKSPDKKELYQSKIEEIEQQLGQSGW
;
A
#
# COMPACT_ATOMS: atom_id res chain seq x y z
N MET A 1 1.63 -32.35 -19.23
CA MET A 1 1.42 -30.94 -19.59
C MET A 1 0.68 -30.26 -18.46
N PRO A 2 1.14 -29.09 -17.98
CA PRO A 2 0.62 -28.49 -16.75
C PRO A 2 -0.75 -27.88 -17.03
N LYS A 3 -1.76 -28.28 -16.25
CA LYS A 3 -3.14 -27.78 -16.37
C LYS A 3 -3.26 -26.25 -16.16
N LYS A 4 -2.24 -25.63 -15.60
CA LYS A 4 -2.16 -24.18 -15.32
C LYS A 4 -2.10 -23.38 -16.62
N ASP A 5 -1.24 -23.77 -17.56
CA ASP A 5 -1.05 -23.03 -18.82
C ASP A 5 -2.31 -23.03 -19.69
N LEU A 6 -3.04 -24.15 -19.73
CA LEU A 6 -4.29 -24.27 -20.51
C LEU A 6 -5.43 -23.38 -19.95
N PHE A 7 -5.47 -23.18 -18.64
CA PHE A 7 -6.47 -22.32 -18.01
C PHE A 7 -6.15 -20.84 -18.26
N GLU A 8 -4.89 -20.46 -18.15
CA GLU A 8 -4.41 -19.11 -18.45
C GLU A 8 -4.60 -18.75 -19.93
N GLU A 9 -4.34 -19.68 -20.85
CA GLU A 9 -4.59 -19.52 -22.29
C GLU A 9 -6.09 -19.35 -22.59
N LYS A 10 -6.97 -20.12 -21.94
CA LYS A 10 -8.42 -19.97 -22.11
C LYS A 10 -8.93 -18.65 -21.55
N LEU A 11 -8.40 -18.18 -20.43
CA LEU A 11 -8.76 -16.88 -19.87
C LEU A 11 -8.29 -15.72 -20.75
N ALA A 12 -7.08 -15.82 -21.32
CA ALA A 12 -6.60 -14.88 -22.31
C ALA A 12 -7.49 -14.87 -23.58
N LEU A 13 -7.90 -16.04 -24.07
CA LEU A 13 -8.79 -16.17 -25.23
C LEU A 13 -10.17 -15.52 -24.99
N ILE A 14 -10.74 -15.70 -23.79
CA ILE A 14 -12.04 -15.11 -23.41
C ILE A 14 -11.92 -13.58 -23.27
N TYR A 15 -10.79 -13.08 -22.78
CA TYR A 15 -10.50 -11.65 -22.71
C TYR A 15 -10.33 -11.02 -24.11
N GLU A 16 -9.62 -11.71 -25.00
CA GLU A 16 -9.40 -11.28 -26.39
C GLU A 16 -10.71 -11.22 -27.19
N TYR A 17 -11.65 -12.12 -26.89
CA TYR A 17 -12.97 -12.18 -27.53
C TYR A 17 -13.99 -11.18 -26.94
N ASN A 18 -13.82 -10.73 -25.69
CA ASN A 18 -14.69 -9.71 -25.08
C ASN A 18 -13.91 -8.75 -24.17
N ARG A 19 -13.40 -7.67 -24.77
CA ARG A 19 -12.68 -6.58 -24.09
C ARG A 19 -13.51 -5.86 -23.01
N LYS A 20 -14.83 -6.08 -22.94
CA LYS A 20 -15.73 -5.57 -21.90
C LYS A 20 -15.91 -6.55 -20.74
N SER A 21 -15.13 -7.60 -20.66
CA SER A 21 -15.13 -8.48 -19.50
C SER A 21 -14.22 -7.91 -18.41
N PRO A 22 -14.63 -7.90 -17.12
CA PRO A 22 -13.80 -7.53 -15.97
C PRO A 22 -12.51 -8.38 -15.80
N LEU A 23 -12.19 -9.25 -16.75
CA LEU A 23 -11.01 -10.10 -16.77
C LEU A 23 -9.72 -9.35 -17.13
N PHE A 24 -9.79 -8.08 -17.56
CA PHE A 24 -8.59 -7.28 -17.86
C PHE A 24 -7.63 -7.18 -16.67
N VAL A 25 -8.13 -7.17 -15.43
CA VAL A 25 -7.28 -7.19 -14.23
C VAL A 25 -6.54 -8.51 -14.05
N ARG A 26 -7.11 -9.63 -14.50
CA ARG A 26 -6.42 -10.93 -14.49
C ARG A 26 -5.32 -10.93 -15.54
N ALA A 27 -5.62 -10.50 -16.76
CA ALA A 27 -4.64 -10.37 -17.83
C ALA A 27 -3.47 -9.46 -17.39
N ALA A 28 -3.77 -8.29 -16.83
CA ALA A 28 -2.74 -7.40 -16.30
C ALA A 28 -1.94 -8.01 -15.13
N GLY A 29 -2.59 -8.75 -14.24
CA GLY A 29 -1.91 -9.48 -13.16
C GLY A 29 -0.87 -10.47 -13.68
N ILE A 30 -1.23 -11.24 -14.71
CA ILE A 30 -0.32 -12.18 -15.39
C ILE A 30 0.86 -11.43 -16.03
N GLU A 31 0.61 -10.31 -16.69
CA GLU A 31 1.69 -9.49 -17.28
C GLU A 31 2.62 -8.89 -16.22
N ILE A 32 2.10 -8.50 -15.04
CA ILE A 32 2.93 -8.07 -13.90
C ILE A 32 3.81 -9.23 -13.41
N GLU A 33 3.27 -10.44 -13.28
CA GLU A 33 4.05 -11.63 -12.87
C GLU A 33 5.15 -11.97 -13.88
N LYS A 34 4.89 -11.77 -15.17
CA LYS A 34 5.87 -11.91 -16.26
C LYS A 34 6.86 -10.74 -16.35
N ASN A 35 6.76 -9.74 -15.46
CA ASN A 35 7.55 -8.50 -15.47
C ASN A 35 7.35 -7.64 -16.73
N ASN A 36 6.26 -7.84 -17.47
CA ASN A 36 5.87 -7.04 -18.63
C ASN A 36 5.08 -5.80 -18.19
N LEU A 37 5.73 -4.95 -17.40
CA LEU A 37 5.06 -3.88 -16.64
C LEU A 37 4.35 -2.84 -17.54
N HIS A 38 4.99 -2.42 -18.63
CA HIS A 38 4.38 -1.47 -19.57
C HIS A 38 3.10 -2.02 -20.22
N LYS A 39 3.10 -3.32 -20.59
CA LYS A 39 1.92 -3.98 -21.15
C LYS A 39 0.80 -4.07 -20.12
N ALA A 40 1.14 -4.42 -18.87
CA ALA A 40 0.17 -4.43 -17.78
C ALA A 40 -0.48 -3.05 -17.56
N VAL A 41 0.32 -1.97 -17.57
CA VAL A 41 -0.19 -0.59 -17.47
C VAL A 41 -1.15 -0.26 -18.61
N SER A 42 -0.83 -0.64 -19.85
CA SER A 42 -1.72 -0.44 -21.00
C SER A 42 -3.06 -1.14 -20.80
N ILE A 43 -3.04 -2.43 -20.50
CA ILE A 43 -4.26 -3.24 -20.27
C ILE A 43 -5.13 -2.63 -19.16
N LEU A 44 -4.51 -2.15 -18.08
CA LEU A 44 -5.22 -1.54 -16.96
C LEU A 44 -5.82 -0.19 -17.32
N ARG A 45 -5.11 0.66 -18.06
CA ARG A 45 -5.63 1.96 -18.51
C ARG A 45 -6.79 1.78 -19.48
N ASP A 46 -6.66 0.88 -20.45
CA ASP A 46 -7.72 0.56 -21.40
C ASP A 46 -8.95 0.00 -20.69
N GLY A 47 -8.75 -0.92 -19.75
CA GLY A 47 -9.84 -1.48 -18.94
C GLY A 47 -10.50 -0.45 -18.02
N LEU A 48 -9.73 0.47 -17.44
CA LEU A 48 -10.26 1.56 -16.62
C LEU A 48 -11.01 2.63 -17.44
N ALA A 49 -10.75 2.76 -18.74
CA ALA A 49 -11.54 3.62 -19.61
C ALA A 49 -12.99 3.10 -19.76
N GLU A 50 -13.16 1.79 -19.82
CA GLU A 50 -14.47 1.13 -19.90
C GLU A 50 -15.10 0.91 -18.50
N PHE A 51 -14.27 0.69 -17.48
CA PHE A 51 -14.68 0.45 -16.09
C PHE A 51 -14.01 1.44 -15.12
N PRO A 52 -14.45 2.72 -15.08
CA PRO A 52 -13.78 3.78 -14.31
C PRO A 52 -13.75 3.56 -12.81
N ASN A 53 -14.69 2.78 -12.27
CA ASN A 53 -14.84 2.53 -10.83
C ASN A 53 -14.46 1.10 -10.48
N TYR A 54 -13.27 0.66 -10.89
CA TYR A 54 -12.78 -0.71 -10.64
C TYR A 54 -11.59 -0.70 -9.65
N PRO A 55 -11.83 -0.88 -8.34
CA PRO A 55 -10.79 -0.68 -7.32
C PRO A 55 -9.55 -1.55 -7.54
N THR A 56 -9.74 -2.83 -7.87
CA THR A 56 -8.65 -3.77 -8.08
C THR A 56 -7.76 -3.36 -9.25
N ALA A 57 -8.30 -2.71 -10.28
CA ALA A 57 -7.53 -2.23 -11.42
C ALA A 57 -6.63 -1.06 -11.02
N PHE A 58 -7.13 -0.13 -10.22
CA PHE A 58 -6.31 0.94 -9.65
C PHE A 58 -5.20 0.40 -8.74
N ILE A 59 -5.50 -0.61 -7.90
CA ILE A 59 -4.48 -1.24 -7.06
C ILE A 59 -3.39 -1.93 -7.91
N LEU A 60 -3.77 -2.68 -8.95
CA LEU A 60 -2.81 -3.31 -9.85
C LEU A 60 -2.02 -2.27 -10.67
N LEU A 61 -2.65 -1.16 -11.04
CA LEU A 61 -2.00 -0.06 -11.76
C LEU A 61 -0.95 0.59 -10.87
N GLY A 62 -1.29 0.87 -9.62
CA GLY A 62 -0.34 1.38 -8.64
C GLY A 62 0.84 0.44 -8.45
N ARG A 63 0.59 -0.87 -8.34
CA ARG A 63 1.64 -1.87 -8.25
C ARG A 63 2.54 -1.91 -9.49
N ALA A 64 1.97 -1.86 -10.70
CA ALA A 64 2.74 -1.86 -11.94
C ALA A 64 3.62 -0.59 -12.06
N GLN A 65 3.07 0.59 -11.74
CA GLN A 65 3.81 1.86 -11.75
C GLN A 65 4.93 1.89 -10.69
N MET A 66 4.66 1.37 -9.49
CA MET A 66 5.66 1.25 -8.43
C MET A 66 6.82 0.34 -8.84
N LEU A 67 6.54 -0.74 -9.58
CA LEU A 67 7.58 -1.62 -10.11
C LEU A 67 8.39 -0.95 -11.23
N LEU A 68 7.78 -0.05 -12.01
CA LEU A 68 8.45 0.78 -13.01
C LEU A 68 9.30 1.92 -12.40
N GLY A 69 9.08 2.25 -11.13
CA GLY A 69 9.73 3.38 -10.45
C GLY A 69 8.95 4.70 -10.55
N ASN A 70 7.77 4.68 -11.17
CA ASN A 70 6.86 5.81 -11.30
C ASN A 70 6.05 5.95 -10.00
N TYR A 71 6.70 6.45 -8.95
CA TYR A 71 6.15 6.44 -7.59
C TYR A 71 4.95 7.38 -7.41
N ASP A 72 4.93 8.52 -8.09
CA ASP A 72 3.86 9.50 -7.92
C ASP A 72 2.56 8.99 -8.54
N GLU A 73 2.62 8.41 -9.74
CA GLU A 73 1.50 7.75 -10.40
C GLU A 73 1.05 6.51 -9.63
N ALA A 74 1.98 5.80 -9.00
CA ALA A 74 1.65 4.66 -8.16
C ALA A 74 0.83 5.08 -6.94
N GLU A 75 1.25 6.14 -6.26
CA GLU A 75 0.56 6.70 -5.10
C GLU A 75 -0.85 7.18 -5.45
N GLU A 76 -1.02 7.90 -6.56
CA GLU A 76 -2.34 8.32 -7.03
C GLU A 76 -3.27 7.13 -7.30
N ALA A 77 -2.76 6.09 -7.97
CA ALA A 77 -3.54 4.91 -8.27
C ALA A 77 -3.95 4.16 -7.00
N PHE A 78 -3.05 4.04 -6.01
CA PHE A 78 -3.40 3.46 -4.71
C PHE A 78 -4.45 4.27 -3.96
N LYS A 79 -4.35 5.61 -3.96
CA LYS A 79 -5.37 6.51 -3.35
C LYS A 79 -6.74 6.33 -4.00
N LYS A 80 -6.80 6.30 -5.34
CA LYS A 80 -8.05 6.06 -6.08
C LYS A 80 -8.64 4.69 -5.76
N GLY A 81 -7.83 3.62 -5.83
CA GLY A 81 -8.28 2.26 -5.56
C GLY A 81 -8.78 2.06 -4.13
N ALA A 82 -8.02 2.52 -3.13
CA ALA A 82 -8.39 2.41 -1.72
C ALA A 82 -9.59 3.30 -1.36
N GLY A 83 -9.73 4.47 -1.99
CA GLY A 83 -10.87 5.36 -1.82
C GLY A 83 -12.18 4.72 -2.26
N LEU A 84 -12.20 4.01 -3.39
CA LEU A 84 -13.40 3.32 -3.88
C LEU A 84 -13.90 2.22 -2.94
N ILE A 85 -13.00 1.54 -2.22
CA ILE A 85 -13.36 0.54 -1.20
C ILE A 85 -13.42 1.11 0.23
N HIS A 86 -13.27 2.43 0.39
CA HIS A 86 -13.32 3.14 1.66
C HIS A 86 -12.38 2.55 2.73
N SER A 87 -11.23 2.03 2.31
CA SER A 87 -10.31 1.30 3.18
C SER A 87 -9.01 2.07 3.40
N LYS A 88 -8.91 2.74 4.56
CA LYS A 88 -7.67 3.40 5.00
C LYS A 88 -6.55 2.38 5.21
N GLU A 89 -6.88 1.19 5.71
CA GLU A 89 -5.93 0.11 5.93
C GLU A 89 -5.23 -0.31 4.63
N THR A 90 -6.02 -0.48 3.57
CA THR A 90 -5.48 -0.81 2.24
C THR A 90 -4.60 0.29 1.70
N LEU A 91 -4.97 1.56 1.91
CA LEU A 91 -4.14 2.69 1.51
C LEU A 91 -2.80 2.67 2.24
N TYR A 92 -2.81 2.58 3.58
CA TYR A 92 -1.58 2.59 4.38
C TYR A 92 -0.66 1.41 4.04
N TYR A 93 -1.23 0.23 3.77
CA TYR A 93 -0.45 -0.92 3.30
C TYR A 93 0.32 -0.60 2.02
N TYR A 94 -0.36 -0.12 0.97
CA TYR A 94 0.30 0.12 -0.32
C TYR A 94 1.24 1.33 -0.31
N ILE A 95 0.91 2.40 0.44
CA ILE A 95 1.81 3.54 0.62
C ILE A 95 3.06 3.11 1.39
N GLY A 96 2.91 2.31 2.44
CA GLY A 96 4.06 1.78 3.18
C GLY A 96 4.98 0.91 2.30
N GLU A 97 4.43 0.06 1.44
CA GLU A 97 5.22 -0.71 0.47
C GLU A 97 5.91 0.17 -0.57
N LEU A 98 5.25 1.22 -1.04
CA LEU A 98 5.79 2.21 -1.96
C LEU A 98 6.99 2.95 -1.35
N GLU A 99 6.86 3.44 -0.12
CA GLU A 99 7.93 4.15 0.58
C GLU A 99 9.15 3.26 0.81
N LYS A 100 8.96 2.01 1.22
CA LYS A 100 10.06 1.03 1.36
C LYS A 100 10.80 0.86 0.05
N ARG A 101 10.08 0.76 -1.07
CA ARG A 101 10.66 0.56 -2.39
C ARG A 101 11.35 1.82 -2.91
N ARG A 102 10.78 3.02 -2.66
CA ARG A 102 11.38 4.32 -2.96
C ARG A 102 12.69 4.52 -2.21
N ARG A 103 12.72 4.25 -0.90
CA ARG A 103 13.94 4.32 -0.08
C ARG A 103 15.00 3.35 -0.56
N LYS A 104 14.64 2.10 -0.87
CA LYS A 104 15.59 1.10 -1.37
C LYS A 104 16.26 1.56 -2.67
N ASN A 105 15.49 2.11 -3.60
CA ASN A 105 16.02 2.60 -4.87
C ASN A 105 16.87 3.87 -4.69
N SER A 106 16.49 4.78 -3.78
CA SER A 106 17.30 5.96 -3.43
C SER A 106 18.67 5.57 -2.85
N ASN A 107 18.69 4.62 -1.90
CA ASN A 107 19.94 4.14 -1.31
C ASN A 107 20.83 3.45 -2.35
N LEU A 108 20.25 2.70 -3.30
CA LEU A 108 20.99 2.10 -4.41
C LEU A 108 21.62 3.17 -5.31
N THR A 109 20.92 4.26 -5.60
CA THR A 109 21.49 5.37 -6.38
C THR A 109 22.61 6.09 -5.61
N GLU A 110 22.47 6.30 -4.31
CA GLU A 110 23.49 6.98 -3.50
C GLU A 110 24.75 6.15 -3.35
N SER A 111 24.62 4.85 -3.04
CA SER A 111 25.76 3.92 -2.99
C SER A 111 26.45 3.79 -4.35
N ARG A 112 25.69 3.87 -5.45
CA ARG A 112 26.24 3.90 -6.80
C ARG A 112 27.08 5.16 -6.99
N ARG A 113 26.54 6.35 -6.70
CA ARG A 113 27.25 7.64 -6.85
C ARG A 113 28.57 7.70 -6.09
N VAL A 114 28.61 7.20 -4.86
CA VAL A 114 29.84 7.15 -4.06
C VAL A 114 30.90 6.27 -4.74
N SER A 115 30.51 5.11 -5.29
CA SER A 115 31.43 4.22 -6.02
C SER A 115 31.95 4.79 -7.35
N PHE A 116 31.27 5.75 -7.96
CA PHE A 116 31.72 6.42 -9.20
C PHE A 116 32.55 7.69 -8.94
N LEU A 117 32.64 8.15 -7.68
CA LEU A 117 33.40 9.34 -7.29
C LEU A 117 34.83 9.01 -6.82
N ASP A 118 35.19 7.73 -6.68
CA ASP A 118 36.56 7.27 -6.41
C ASP A 118 37.38 7.05 -7.70
N GLU A 119 36.76 7.18 -8.89
CA GLU A 119 37.50 7.34 -10.14
C GLU A 119 37.74 8.84 -10.37
N GLU A 120 38.94 9.28 -9.97
CA GLU A 120 39.54 10.55 -10.41
C GLU A 120 39.22 10.80 -11.90
N PRO A 121 38.66 11.97 -12.28
CA PRO A 121 38.49 12.30 -13.68
C PRO A 121 39.87 12.52 -14.29
N GLU A 122 40.43 11.49 -14.93
CA GLU A 122 41.55 11.69 -15.84
C GLU A 122 41.11 12.65 -16.95
N SER A 123 41.64 13.86 -16.84
CA SER A 123 41.75 14.88 -17.86
C SER A 123 41.97 14.29 -19.26
N GLY A 124 41.04 14.61 -20.18
CA GLY A 124 41.40 14.83 -21.58
C GLY A 124 40.48 14.17 -22.60
N LYS A 125 39.53 14.94 -23.13
CA LYS A 125 39.61 15.48 -24.50
C LYS A 125 38.39 16.36 -24.83
N GLU A 126 38.71 17.63 -25.07
CA GLU A 126 37.87 18.59 -25.77
C GLU A 126 37.35 17.98 -27.08
N VAL A 127 36.02 17.92 -27.25
CA VAL A 127 35.42 17.86 -28.59
C VAL A 127 34.95 19.28 -28.93
N LYS A 128 35.79 19.99 -29.67
CA LYS A 128 35.43 21.21 -30.39
C LYS A 128 34.53 20.81 -31.56
N THR A 129 33.28 21.26 -31.55
CA THR A 129 32.54 21.50 -32.80
C THR A 129 31.98 22.91 -32.73
N ALA A 130 32.59 23.79 -33.51
CA ALA A 130 32.22 25.18 -33.65
C ALA A 130 31.32 25.35 -34.89
N GLY A 131 30.30 26.19 -34.73
CA GLY A 131 29.86 27.11 -35.78
C GLY A 131 28.59 26.74 -36.55
N SER A 132 27.45 27.26 -36.09
CA SER A 132 26.67 28.21 -36.91
C SER A 132 25.75 29.03 -36.02
N GLU A 133 26.04 30.32 -35.97
CA GLU A 133 25.30 31.37 -35.30
C GLU A 133 24.00 31.69 -36.07
N SER A 134 22.94 32.08 -35.36
CA SER A 134 22.29 33.39 -35.49
C SER A 134 21.03 33.49 -34.61
N SER A 135 21.13 34.35 -33.60
CA SER A 135 20.13 35.33 -33.14
C SER A 135 18.65 34.93 -33.06
N ASP A 136 18.12 34.74 -31.85
CA ASP A 136 17.21 35.77 -31.32
C ASP A 136 17.00 35.72 -29.81
N SER A 137 16.69 36.90 -29.28
CA SER A 137 16.72 37.32 -27.88
C SER A 137 15.51 36.84 -27.08
N ILE A 138 15.69 36.07 -26.00
CA ILE A 138 14.83 36.16 -24.80
C ILE A 138 15.71 36.06 -23.55
N LYS A 139 15.74 37.17 -22.79
CA LYS A 139 16.16 37.24 -21.40
C LYS A 139 15.09 36.52 -20.56
N ASP A 140 15.47 35.55 -19.74
CA ASP A 140 14.76 35.28 -18.48
C ASP A 140 15.59 34.42 -17.49
N GLY A 141 15.99 35.07 -16.40
CA GLY A 141 15.92 34.54 -15.03
C GLY A 141 16.61 33.21 -14.67
N SER A 142 17.89 33.02 -14.98
CA SER A 142 18.70 31.95 -14.37
C SER A 142 19.36 32.41 -13.07
N GLY A 143 18.57 32.67 -12.02
CA GLY A 143 19.08 32.60 -10.65
C GLY A 143 19.42 31.14 -10.36
N SER A 144 20.63 30.86 -9.84
CA SER A 144 21.06 29.48 -9.60
C SER A 144 20.13 28.83 -8.56
N ILE A 145 20.02 27.50 -8.62
CA ILE A 145 19.13 26.72 -7.75
C ILE A 145 19.42 27.03 -6.26
N GLU A 146 20.67 27.34 -5.94
CA GLU A 146 21.11 27.77 -4.61
C GLU A 146 20.42 29.05 -4.12
N GLU A 147 20.13 30.01 -5.01
CA GLU A 147 19.45 31.26 -4.69
C GLU A 147 17.97 31.00 -4.34
N ARG A 148 17.31 30.14 -5.14
CA ARG A 148 15.91 29.73 -4.90
C ARG A 148 15.74 28.91 -3.62
N LEU A 149 16.74 28.10 -3.24
CA LEU A 149 16.74 27.38 -1.97
C LEU A 149 16.89 28.32 -0.77
N GLY A 150 17.69 29.39 -0.92
CA GLY A 150 17.87 30.40 0.12
C GLY A 150 16.60 31.18 0.46
N ASP A 151 15.82 31.52 -0.57
CA ASP A 151 14.55 32.25 -0.40
C ASP A 151 13.47 31.37 0.26
N LEU A 152 13.38 30.10 -0.13
CA LEU A 152 12.42 29.15 0.44
C LEU A 152 12.71 28.85 1.92
N ALA A 153 13.99 28.78 2.31
CA ALA A 153 14.40 28.58 3.70
C ALA A 153 14.02 29.78 4.59
N LYS A 154 14.11 31.01 4.06
CA LYS A 154 13.66 32.22 4.77
C LYS A 154 12.15 32.23 4.97
N GLU A 155 11.38 31.83 3.98
CA GLU A 155 9.91 31.79 4.06
C GLU A 155 9.43 30.84 5.16
N ILE A 156 9.99 29.62 5.22
CA ILE A 156 9.66 28.62 6.26
C ILE A 156 10.05 29.11 7.66
N SER A 157 11.20 29.79 7.80
CA SER A 157 11.64 30.31 9.09
C SER A 157 10.74 31.42 9.67
N SER A 158 10.02 32.13 8.79
CA SER A 158 9.12 33.22 9.16
C SER A 158 7.70 32.76 9.53
N ALA A 159 7.34 31.52 9.15
CA ALA A 159 6.04 30.93 9.42
C ALA A 159 5.92 30.49 10.90
N LYS A 160 5.61 31.45 11.79
CA LYS A 160 5.23 31.16 13.18
C LYS A 160 3.82 30.54 13.23
N ILE A 161 3.73 29.24 13.49
CA ILE A 161 2.48 28.58 13.87
C ILE A 161 2.16 28.97 15.33
N SER A 162 1.17 29.85 15.51
CA SER A 162 0.63 30.16 16.84
C SER A 162 -0.26 29.03 17.32
N ILE A 163 0.28 28.15 18.16
CA ILE A 163 -0.52 27.23 18.96
C ILE A 163 -1.14 28.02 20.12
N LYS A 164 -2.42 28.40 19.98
CA LYS A 164 -3.22 28.84 21.13
C LYS A 164 -3.48 27.63 22.02
N GLN A 165 -2.75 27.56 23.13
CA GLN A 165 -3.21 26.86 24.32
C GLN A 165 -4.43 27.62 24.86
N ASN A 166 -5.53 26.91 25.09
CA ASN A 166 -6.49 27.31 26.12
C ASN A 166 -6.81 26.09 27.00
N PRO A 167 -6.94 26.28 28.32
CA PRO A 167 -6.89 25.25 29.35
C PRO A 167 -8.27 24.71 29.73
N GLU A 168 -8.24 23.59 30.47
CA GLU A 168 -9.27 23.12 31.41
C GLU A 168 -10.71 22.96 30.90
N GLU A 169 -11.08 21.72 30.59
CA GLU A 169 -12.32 21.16 31.13
C GLU A 169 -12.01 19.91 31.95
N THR A 170 -12.39 20.02 33.21
CA THR A 170 -12.09 19.16 34.34
C THR A 170 -13.09 18.02 34.51
N VAL A 171 -12.55 16.80 34.66
CA VAL A 171 -12.86 15.78 35.72
C VAL A 171 -14.14 14.92 35.50
N PRO A 172 -14.24 13.65 36.00
CA PRO A 172 -13.31 12.88 36.84
C PRO A 172 -12.92 11.47 36.33
N GLU A 173 -11.73 11.05 36.73
CA GLU A 173 -11.47 9.64 37.08
C GLU A 173 -12.40 9.21 38.21
N LYS A 174 -13.22 8.19 37.97
CA LYS A 174 -13.90 7.45 39.04
C LYS A 174 -13.74 5.96 38.83
N LYS A 175 -12.98 5.37 39.74
CA LYS A 175 -12.91 3.94 40.07
C LYS A 175 -14.32 3.34 40.09
N VAL A 176 -14.56 2.33 39.26
CA VAL A 176 -15.68 1.40 39.40
C VAL A 176 -15.16 -0.01 39.15
N GLU A 177 -15.08 -0.76 40.23
CA GLU A 177 -15.01 -2.21 40.24
C GLU A 177 -16.32 -2.80 39.67
N GLU A 178 -16.18 -4.02 39.14
CA GLU A 178 -17.23 -5.01 38.89
C GLU A 178 -18.13 -4.91 37.65
N LYS A 179 -17.91 -5.92 36.79
CA LYS A 179 -18.90 -6.68 36.01
C LYS A 179 -20.01 -5.86 35.35
N SER A 180 -19.82 -5.55 34.07
CA SER A 180 -20.94 -5.59 33.14
C SER A 180 -20.48 -6.01 31.76
N SER A 181 -21.22 -6.96 31.21
CA SER A 181 -21.04 -7.62 29.93
C SER A 181 -21.10 -6.63 28.77
N SER A 182 -19.97 -6.38 28.12
CA SER A 182 -20.01 -6.03 26.70
C SER A 182 -20.03 -7.35 25.91
N GLN A 183 -21.22 -7.88 25.69
CA GLN A 183 -21.39 -8.88 24.66
C GLN A 183 -20.90 -8.29 23.33
N PRO A 184 -20.14 -9.04 22.51
CA PRO A 184 -19.81 -8.62 21.17
C PRO A 184 -21.02 -8.91 20.25
N GLU A 185 -22.17 -8.28 20.50
CA GLU A 185 -23.37 -8.52 19.69
C GLU A 185 -23.22 -8.03 18.25
N ASN A 186 -22.21 -7.19 17.97
CA ASN A 186 -21.95 -6.66 16.63
C ASN A 186 -20.50 -6.83 16.13
N ALA A 187 -19.70 -7.69 16.77
CA ALA A 187 -18.37 -8.01 16.26
C ALA A 187 -18.47 -8.92 15.03
N ILE A 188 -17.79 -8.56 13.94
CA ILE A 188 -17.62 -9.41 12.75
C ILE A 188 -16.77 -10.62 13.18
N ALA A 189 -17.42 -11.65 13.72
CA ALA A 189 -16.77 -12.87 14.14
C ALA A 189 -16.31 -13.65 12.90
N SER A 190 -14.99 -13.86 12.78
CA SER A 190 -14.37 -14.65 11.72
C SER A 190 -13.31 -15.58 12.31
N GLU A 191 -13.06 -16.71 11.64
CA GLU A 191 -12.04 -17.68 12.07
C GLU A 191 -10.64 -17.04 12.12
N THR A 192 -10.32 -16.15 11.18
CA THR A 192 -9.06 -15.42 11.15
C THR A 192 -8.89 -14.54 12.38
N MET A 193 -9.94 -13.84 12.80
CA MET A 193 -9.92 -13.00 13.99
C MET A 193 -9.69 -13.83 15.26
N ALA A 194 -10.36 -14.98 15.40
CA ALA A 194 -10.14 -15.89 16.52
C ALA A 194 -8.70 -16.40 16.56
N LYS A 195 -8.12 -16.78 15.41
CA LYS A 195 -6.71 -17.21 15.30
C LYS A 195 -5.72 -16.09 15.64
N ILE A 196 -5.99 -14.86 15.22
CA ILE A 196 -5.17 -13.70 15.58
C ILE A 196 -5.18 -13.51 17.09
N TYR A 197 -6.34 -13.58 17.75
CA TYR A 197 -6.40 -13.47 19.21
C TYR A 197 -5.63 -14.57 19.92
N LEU A 198 -5.70 -15.82 19.44
CA LEU A 198 -4.86 -16.91 19.97
C LEU A 198 -3.36 -16.63 19.83
N SER A 199 -2.93 -16.14 18.66
CA SER A 199 -1.52 -15.78 18.44
C SER A 199 -1.03 -14.65 19.33
N GLN A 200 -1.95 -13.80 19.81
CA GLN A 200 -1.67 -12.69 20.72
C GLN A 200 -1.79 -13.08 22.19
N GLY A 201 -2.11 -14.35 22.52
CA GLY A 201 -2.36 -14.81 23.89
C GLY A 201 -3.67 -14.29 24.49
N LYS A 202 -4.54 -13.70 23.68
CA LYS A 202 -5.84 -13.12 24.06
C LYS A 202 -6.91 -14.20 24.06
N PHE A 203 -6.81 -15.11 25.03
CA PHE A 203 -7.63 -16.32 25.10
C PHE A 203 -9.11 -16.03 25.38
N THR A 204 -9.41 -15.03 26.21
CA THR A 204 -10.80 -14.67 26.56
C THR A 204 -11.54 -14.07 25.36
N GLU A 205 -10.87 -13.23 24.57
CA GLU A 205 -11.42 -12.68 23.33
C GLU A 205 -11.55 -13.75 22.24
N ALA A 206 -10.55 -14.62 22.07
CA ALA A 206 -10.62 -15.74 21.13
C ALA A 206 -11.83 -16.64 21.43
N LEU A 207 -12.05 -16.95 22.71
CA LEU A 207 -13.15 -17.78 23.18
C LEU A 207 -14.52 -17.12 22.91
N ALA A 208 -14.65 -15.81 23.10
CA ALA A 208 -15.86 -15.08 22.77
C ALA A 208 -16.19 -15.16 21.26
N ILE A 209 -15.19 -15.01 20.40
CA ILE A 209 -15.36 -15.12 18.94
C ILE A 209 -15.77 -16.54 18.53
N TYR A 210 -15.13 -17.59 19.08
CA TYR A 210 -15.53 -18.97 18.76
C TYR A 210 -16.94 -19.31 19.22
N LYS A 211 -17.42 -18.76 20.35
CA LYS A 211 -18.83 -18.90 20.78
C LYS A 211 -19.80 -18.25 19.80
N ILE A 212 -19.45 -17.08 19.25
CA ILE A 212 -20.28 -16.42 18.22
C ILE A 212 -20.27 -17.23 16.90
N LEU A 213 -19.11 -17.75 16.49
CA LEU A 213 -18.99 -18.59 15.29
C LEU A 213 -19.78 -19.90 15.41
N LEU A 214 -19.79 -20.50 16.60
CA LEU A 214 -20.59 -21.68 16.92
C LEU A 214 -22.10 -21.44 16.76
N ALA A 215 -22.58 -20.27 17.18
CA ALA A 215 -23.98 -19.89 17.03
C ALA A 215 -24.36 -19.57 15.57
N LYS A 216 -23.42 -19.02 14.78
CA LYS A 216 -23.67 -18.60 13.38
C LYS A 216 -23.46 -19.72 12.35
N SER A 217 -22.65 -20.73 12.65
CA SER A 217 -22.25 -21.75 11.68
C SER A 217 -22.31 -23.15 12.30
N PRO A 218 -23.51 -23.77 12.34
CA PRO A 218 -23.70 -25.10 12.92
C PRO A 218 -22.95 -26.20 12.15
N ASP A 219 -22.63 -25.99 10.87
CA ASP A 219 -21.90 -26.96 10.02
C ASP A 219 -20.46 -27.22 10.49
N LYS A 220 -19.89 -26.33 11.31
CA LYS A 220 -18.53 -26.45 11.85
C LYS A 220 -18.53 -26.57 13.37
N LYS A 221 -19.65 -27.02 13.94
CA LYS A 221 -19.87 -27.11 15.37
C LYS A 221 -18.76 -27.89 16.08
N GLU A 222 -18.38 -29.07 15.58
CA GLU A 222 -17.35 -29.89 16.25
C GLU A 222 -15.98 -29.17 16.28
N LEU A 223 -15.64 -28.46 15.21
CA LEU A 223 -14.37 -27.73 15.10
C LEU A 223 -14.30 -26.58 16.13
N TYR A 224 -15.36 -25.79 16.24
CA TYR A 224 -15.37 -24.68 17.20
C TYR A 224 -15.47 -25.15 18.65
N GLN A 225 -16.19 -26.25 18.92
CA GLN A 225 -16.23 -26.85 20.24
C GLN A 225 -14.85 -27.32 20.69
N SER A 226 -14.13 -28.06 19.84
CA SER A 226 -12.76 -28.49 20.13
C SER A 226 -11.82 -27.30 20.41
N LYS A 227 -11.97 -26.20 19.66
CA LYS A 227 -11.18 -24.97 19.90
C LYS A 227 -11.55 -24.25 21.18
N ILE A 228 -12.82 -24.24 21.58
CA ILE A 228 -13.24 -23.66 22.86
C ILE A 228 -12.64 -24.48 24.02
N GLU A 229 -12.71 -25.80 23.96
CA GLU A 229 -12.15 -26.69 24.99
C GLU A 229 -10.62 -26.53 25.14
N GLU A 230 -9.89 -26.43 24.02
CA GLU A 230 -8.44 -26.19 24.02
C GLU A 230 -8.08 -24.89 24.74
N ILE A 231 -8.85 -23.81 24.49
CA ILE A 231 -8.64 -22.51 25.11
C ILE A 231 -8.99 -22.53 26.60
N GLU A 232 -10.08 -23.20 26.97
CA GLU A 232 -10.50 -23.34 28.36
C GLU A 232 -9.46 -24.12 29.19
N GLN A 233 -8.84 -25.15 28.60
CA GLN A 233 -7.73 -25.87 29.24
C GLN A 233 -6.50 -24.98 29.44
N GLN A 234 -6.13 -24.17 28.45
CA GLN A 234 -4.99 -23.24 28.55
C GLN A 234 -5.22 -22.15 29.61
N LEU A 235 -6.46 -21.64 29.72
CA LEU A 235 -6.85 -20.71 30.78
C LEU A 235 -6.82 -21.36 32.16
N GLY A 236 -7.21 -22.63 32.28
CA GLY A 236 -7.13 -23.40 33.53
C GLY A 236 -5.70 -23.72 33.98
N GLN A 237 -4.76 -23.90 33.05
CA GLN A 237 -3.35 -24.17 33.35
C GLN A 237 -2.53 -22.92 33.66
N SER A 238 -2.96 -21.74 33.20
CA SER A 238 -2.25 -20.46 33.41
C SER A 238 -2.64 -19.75 34.71
N GLY A 239 -3.52 -20.34 35.51
CA GLY A 239 -4.01 -19.80 36.77
C GLY A 239 -3.50 -20.56 37.99
N TRP A 240 -2.18 -20.68 38.14
CA TRP A 240 -1.47 -21.11 39.36
C TRP A 240 -0.17 -20.33 39.52
#